data_AF-A0A418UT72-F1
#
_entry.id   AF-A0A418UT72-F1
#
_cell.length_a   1.000
_cell.length_b   1.000
_cell.length_c   1.000
_cell.angle_alpha   90.00
_cell.angle_beta   90.00
_cell.angle_gamma   90.00
#
_symmetry.space_group_name_H-M   'P 1'
#
loop_
_entity.id
_entity.type
_entity.pdbx_description
1 polymer ?
#
loop_
_entity_poly.entity_id
_entity_poly.type
_entity_poly.pdbx_seq_one_letter_code
_entity_poly.pdbx_strand_id
1 'polypeptide(L)'
;MLTTDTLSEVLTSISAVMTSNRDYLVRLDQVGGDGDLGVSMDDGFAAVADYLGSREPKDLGQAFRQAARVLNEAAPSSLGTILSFGLMGMARSLRGVTEADLSRTTEALRAGTQTIMARAECAPGEKTLLDALLPAVQALEEAVGAVAPPRAAEDTEDTQRAGEPLLREEHPWALAETVPVEVGEGQPRTADPMTADLVTAALGRAARAAAAGSAATRQMRAVHGRAAYSADRSVGALDGGAEVGRLIFEGILAWRTARSGRTGQE
;
A
#
# COMPACT_ATOMS: atom_id res chain seq x y z
N MET A 1 -0.32 9.34 -14.94
CA MET A 1 0.93 9.80 -14.30
C MET A 1 0.60 10.29 -12.90
N LEU A 2 1.47 9.98 -11.95
CA LEU A 2 1.48 10.55 -10.61
C LEU A 2 2.43 11.75 -10.59
N THR A 3 1.96 12.85 -10.04
CA THR A 3 2.60 14.15 -9.84
C THR A 3 2.22 14.66 -8.44
N THR A 4 2.79 15.76 -7.96
CA THR A 4 2.38 16.36 -6.68
C THR A 4 0.90 16.75 -6.66
N ASP A 5 0.39 17.28 -7.77
CA ASP A 5 -0.99 17.72 -7.89
C ASP A 5 -1.95 16.52 -7.89
N THR A 6 -1.66 15.51 -8.72
CA THR A 6 -2.47 14.29 -8.75
C THR A 6 -2.37 13.49 -7.45
N LEU A 7 -1.23 13.55 -6.73
CA LEU A 7 -1.12 12.98 -5.38
C LEU A 7 -2.04 13.70 -4.39
N SER A 8 -2.09 15.03 -4.44
CA SER A 8 -3.02 15.84 -3.62
C SER A 8 -4.48 15.48 -3.91
N GLU A 9 -4.84 15.34 -5.20
CA GLU A 9 -6.19 14.89 -5.60
C GLU A 9 -6.50 13.46 -5.11
N VAL A 10 -5.54 12.53 -5.20
CA VAL A 10 -5.68 11.15 -4.72
C VAL A 10 -5.91 11.12 -3.21
N LEU A 11 -5.12 11.87 -2.44
CA LEU A 11 -5.25 11.92 -0.98
C LEU A 11 -6.56 12.59 -0.54
N THR A 12 -7.03 13.58 -1.29
CA THR A 12 -8.38 14.16 -1.11
C THR A 12 -9.47 13.10 -1.31
N SER A 13 -9.35 12.26 -2.35
CA SER A 13 -10.29 11.17 -2.60
C SER A 13 -10.26 10.11 -1.49
N ILE A 14 -9.07 9.73 -1.03
CA ILE A 14 -8.93 8.80 0.11
C ILE A 14 -9.54 9.39 1.38
N SER A 15 -9.28 10.68 1.67
CA SER A 15 -9.89 11.38 2.80
C SER A 15 -11.42 11.32 2.75
N ALA A 16 -12.04 11.62 1.60
CA ALA A 16 -13.49 11.53 1.45
C ALA A 16 -14.05 10.12 1.69
N VAL A 17 -13.33 9.08 1.26
CA VAL A 17 -13.69 7.68 1.54
C VAL A 17 -13.56 7.38 3.04
N MET A 18 -12.51 7.85 3.71
CA MET A 18 -12.34 7.67 5.16
C MET A 18 -13.45 8.37 5.95
N THR A 19 -13.78 9.61 5.61
CA THR A 19 -14.90 10.35 6.23
C THR A 19 -16.22 9.60 6.09
N SER A 20 -16.51 9.10 4.89
CA SER A 20 -17.74 8.34 4.61
C SER A 20 -17.81 7.02 5.38
N ASN A 21 -16.67 6.47 5.79
CA ASN A 21 -16.56 5.21 6.51
C ASN A 21 -16.18 5.39 8.00
N ARG A 22 -16.11 6.62 8.51
CA ARG A 22 -15.70 6.95 9.89
C ARG A 22 -16.46 6.11 10.91
N ASP A 23 -17.79 6.17 10.90
CA ASP A 23 -18.61 5.46 11.88
C ASP A 23 -18.56 3.94 11.71
N TYR A 24 -18.33 3.47 10.47
CA TYR A 24 -18.14 2.04 10.21
C TYR A 24 -16.85 1.54 10.86
N LEU A 25 -15.73 2.26 10.68
CA LEU A 25 -14.44 1.92 11.26
C LEU A 25 -14.45 2.01 12.79
N VAL A 26 -15.15 2.99 13.36
CA VAL A 26 -15.38 3.08 14.83
C VAL A 26 -16.07 1.81 15.34
N ARG A 27 -17.18 1.40 14.73
CA ARG A 27 -17.91 0.20 15.14
C ARG A 27 -17.11 -1.08 14.94
N LEU A 28 -16.32 -1.16 13.87
CA LEU A 28 -15.47 -2.31 13.61
C LEU A 28 -14.41 -2.46 14.70
N ASP A 29 -13.76 -1.36 15.07
CA ASP A 29 -12.70 -1.38 16.07
C ASP A 29 -13.24 -1.62 17.48
N GLN A 30 -14.46 -1.22 17.81
CA GLN A 30 -15.11 -1.53 19.11
C GLN A 30 -15.23 -3.03 19.43
N VAL A 31 -15.13 -3.92 18.44
CA VAL A 31 -15.19 -5.38 18.67
C VAL A 31 -13.93 -5.89 19.39
N GLY A 32 -12.77 -5.26 19.18
CA GLY A 32 -11.47 -5.73 19.71
C GLY A 32 -10.49 -4.63 20.13
N GLY A 33 -10.89 -3.37 20.05
CA GLY A 33 -10.11 -2.15 20.29
C GLY A 33 -10.91 -1.15 21.13
N ASP A 34 -10.52 0.12 21.08
CA ASP A 34 -11.15 1.22 21.83
C ASP A 34 -12.13 2.06 21.00
N GLY A 35 -12.29 1.74 19.71
CA GLY A 35 -13.25 2.40 18.84
C GLY A 35 -12.75 3.73 18.29
N ASP A 36 -11.45 4.01 18.36
CA ASP A 36 -10.87 5.28 17.89
C ASP A 36 -10.46 5.25 16.41
N LEU A 37 -10.45 4.08 15.79
CA LEU A 37 -9.89 3.85 14.46
C LEU A 37 -10.47 4.80 13.40
N GLY A 38 -11.80 4.90 13.32
CA GLY A 38 -12.46 5.74 12.32
C GLY A 38 -12.18 7.22 12.52
N VAL A 39 -12.11 7.68 13.77
CA VAL A 39 -11.75 9.07 14.09
C VAL A 39 -10.32 9.35 13.69
N SER A 40 -9.39 8.48 14.09
CA SER A 40 -7.96 8.60 13.78
C SER A 40 -7.70 8.65 12.27
N MET A 41 -8.34 7.78 11.50
CA MET A 41 -8.14 7.74 10.04
C MET A 41 -8.80 8.91 9.32
N ASP A 42 -10.00 9.33 9.74
CA ASP A 42 -10.66 10.51 9.19
C ASP A 42 -9.82 11.78 9.42
N ASP A 43 -9.45 12.04 10.67
CA ASP A 43 -8.67 13.22 11.06
C ASP A 43 -7.28 13.22 10.39
N GLY A 44 -6.62 12.05 10.35
CA GLY A 44 -5.30 11.88 9.72
C GLY A 44 -5.29 12.15 8.21
N PHE A 45 -6.21 11.53 7.46
CA PHE A 45 -6.27 11.72 6.01
C PHE A 45 -6.80 13.11 5.63
N ALA A 46 -7.73 13.68 6.41
CA ALA A 46 -8.16 15.06 6.24
C ALA A 46 -6.99 16.05 6.40
N ALA A 47 -6.19 15.91 7.45
CA ALA A 47 -5.02 16.77 7.67
C ALA A 47 -3.99 16.67 6.54
N VAL A 48 -3.76 15.47 5.99
CA VAL A 48 -2.85 15.28 4.85
C VAL A 48 -3.41 15.92 3.58
N ALA A 49 -4.69 15.74 3.30
CA ALA A 49 -5.35 16.34 2.13
C ALA A 49 -5.30 17.87 2.20
N ASP A 50 -5.61 18.47 3.35
CA ASP A 50 -5.51 19.92 3.56
C ASP A 50 -4.07 20.44 3.42
N TYR A 51 -3.10 19.70 3.98
CA TYR A 51 -1.70 20.09 3.90
C TYR A 51 -1.20 20.09 2.46
N LEU A 52 -1.45 19.04 1.68
CA LEU A 52 -0.98 18.97 0.29
C LEU A 52 -1.85 19.79 -0.67
N GLY A 53 -3.09 20.11 -0.32
CA GLY A 53 -3.93 21.04 -1.07
C GLY A 53 -3.48 22.51 -0.95
N SER A 54 -2.67 22.84 0.06
CA SER A 54 -2.22 24.20 0.35
C SER A 54 -0.70 24.41 0.23
N ARG A 55 0.01 23.40 -0.31
CA ARG A 55 1.47 23.39 -0.43
C ARG A 55 1.90 22.91 -1.80
N GLU A 56 3.09 23.34 -2.21
CA GLU A 56 3.74 22.90 -3.44
C GLU A 56 5.07 22.22 -3.11
N PRO A 57 5.07 20.91 -2.80
CA PRO A 57 6.30 20.14 -2.68
C PRO A 57 7.06 20.16 -4.00
N LYS A 58 8.41 20.19 -3.94
CA LYS A 58 9.26 20.23 -5.14
C LYS A 58 9.25 18.92 -5.93
N ASP A 59 9.07 17.80 -5.23
CA ASP A 59 9.08 16.46 -5.78
C ASP A 59 8.17 15.52 -4.97
N LEU A 60 7.83 14.37 -5.54
CA LEU A 60 7.01 13.32 -4.92
C LEU A 60 7.62 12.81 -3.62
N GLY A 61 8.95 12.67 -3.55
CA GLY A 61 9.64 12.27 -2.34
C GLY A 61 9.48 13.27 -1.19
N GLN A 62 9.45 14.57 -1.48
CA GLN A 62 9.09 15.60 -0.51
C GLN A 62 7.62 15.52 -0.12
N ALA A 63 6.71 15.35 -1.09
CA ALA A 63 5.27 15.26 -0.84
C ALA A 63 4.93 14.09 0.08
N PHE A 64 5.40 12.88 -0.22
CA PHE A 64 5.18 11.69 0.61
C PHE A 64 5.82 11.81 1.99
N ARG A 65 7.00 12.44 2.12
CA ARG A 65 7.64 12.67 3.42
C ARG A 65 6.80 13.60 4.29
N GLN A 66 6.25 14.66 3.70
CA GLN A 66 5.40 15.61 4.42
C GLN A 66 4.06 14.96 4.78
N ALA A 67 3.44 14.21 3.86
CA ALA A 67 2.25 13.42 4.15
C ALA A 67 2.47 12.45 5.31
N ALA A 68 3.59 11.72 5.32
CA ALA A 68 3.94 10.80 6.42
C ALA A 68 3.99 11.51 7.77
N ARG A 69 4.64 12.67 7.82
CA ARG A 69 4.76 13.48 9.04
C ARG A 69 3.39 13.96 9.51
N VAL A 70 2.62 14.58 8.61
CA VAL A 70 1.31 15.15 8.94
C VAL A 70 0.33 14.07 9.38
N LEU A 71 0.30 12.92 8.69
CA LEU A 71 -0.53 11.78 9.07
C LEU A 71 -0.21 11.31 10.48
N ASN A 72 1.08 11.15 10.80
CA ASN A 72 1.51 10.67 12.11
C ASN A 72 1.20 11.67 13.24
N GLU A 73 1.30 12.98 12.96
CA GLU A 73 0.97 14.03 13.92
C GLU A 73 -0.54 14.14 14.16
N ALA A 74 -1.36 14.01 13.10
CA ALA A 74 -2.82 14.16 13.18
C ALA A 74 -3.54 12.88 13.63
N ALA A 75 -2.97 11.71 13.36
CA ALA A 75 -3.50 10.40 13.77
C ALA A 75 -2.50 9.69 14.71
N PRO A 76 -2.36 10.11 15.98
CA PRO A 76 -1.42 9.54 16.94
C PRO A 76 -1.86 8.15 17.44
N SER A 77 -1.95 7.19 16.52
CA SER A 77 -2.33 5.80 16.74
C SER A 77 -1.26 4.85 16.19
N SER A 78 -1.31 3.58 16.59
CA SER A 78 -0.43 2.55 16.02
C SER A 78 -0.58 2.47 14.50
N LEU A 79 -1.80 2.52 13.98
CA LEU A 79 -2.05 2.46 12.54
C LEU A 79 -1.57 3.72 11.81
N GLY A 80 -1.78 4.92 12.38
CA GLY A 80 -1.24 6.16 11.84
C GLY A 80 0.29 6.14 11.74
N THR A 81 0.94 5.60 12.77
CA THR A 81 2.40 5.38 12.78
C THR A 81 2.83 4.40 11.68
N ILE A 82 2.14 3.27 11.55
CA ILE A 82 2.43 2.24 10.53
C ILE A 82 2.27 2.81 9.12
N LEU A 83 1.18 3.53 8.84
CA LEU A 83 0.97 4.18 7.55
C LEU A 83 2.06 5.22 7.26
N SER A 84 2.53 5.95 8.28
CA SER A 84 3.65 6.89 8.12
C SER A 84 4.95 6.19 7.70
N PHE A 85 5.21 4.95 8.16
CA PHE A 85 6.34 4.15 7.71
C PHE A 85 6.22 3.81 6.23
N GLY A 86 5.03 3.39 5.78
CA GLY A 86 4.75 3.12 4.37
C GLY A 86 5.00 4.34 3.50
N LEU A 87 4.43 5.49 3.88
CA LEU A 87 4.63 6.76 3.17
C LEU A 87 6.09 7.19 3.16
N MET A 88 6.85 6.94 4.24
CA MET A 88 8.29 7.22 4.28
C MET A 88 9.11 6.31 3.37
N GLY A 89 8.70 5.05 3.21
CA GLY A 89 9.27 4.13 2.22
C GLY A 89 9.10 4.63 0.79
N MET A 90 7.86 5.02 0.45
CA MET A 90 7.53 5.66 -0.83
C MET A 90 8.33 6.95 -1.05
N ALA A 91 8.42 7.80 -0.03
CA ALA A 91 9.16 9.07 -0.07
C ALA A 91 10.64 8.90 -0.39
N ARG A 92 11.25 7.80 0.07
CA ARG A 92 12.65 7.49 -0.22
C ARG A 92 12.84 7.02 -1.67
N SER A 93 11.95 6.15 -2.15
CA SER A 93 11.96 5.64 -3.52
C SER A 93 11.74 6.75 -4.56
N LEU A 94 10.93 7.75 -4.23
CA LEU A 94 10.56 8.86 -5.13
C LEU A 94 11.34 10.16 -4.88
N ARG A 95 12.50 10.12 -4.22
CA ARG A 95 13.29 11.33 -3.96
C ARG A 95 13.72 12.02 -5.26
N GLY A 96 13.41 13.31 -5.40
CA GLY A 96 13.77 14.11 -6.58
C GLY A 96 12.94 13.78 -7.83
N VAL A 97 11.88 12.99 -7.68
CA VAL A 97 11.00 12.57 -8.79
C VAL A 97 9.82 13.52 -8.87
N THR A 98 9.66 14.21 -10.00
CA THR A 98 8.50 15.09 -10.24
C THR A 98 7.32 14.34 -10.83
N GLU A 99 7.57 13.29 -11.61
CA GLU A 99 6.55 12.46 -12.24
C GLU A 99 6.88 10.97 -12.16
N ALA A 100 5.87 10.15 -11.89
CA ALA A 100 5.96 8.69 -11.87
C ALA A 100 4.84 8.05 -12.70
N ASP A 101 5.18 7.10 -13.55
CA ASP A 101 4.18 6.27 -14.23
C ASP A 101 3.65 5.18 -13.29
N LEU A 102 2.80 4.28 -13.80
CA LEU A 102 2.23 3.21 -12.98
C LEU A 102 3.32 2.23 -12.50
N SER A 103 4.35 1.95 -13.30
CA SER A 103 5.45 1.06 -12.91
C SER A 103 6.21 1.64 -11.72
N ARG A 104 6.66 2.89 -11.84
CA ARG A 104 7.40 3.59 -10.78
C ARG A 104 6.56 3.83 -9.54
N THR A 105 5.26 4.09 -9.70
CA THR A 105 4.32 4.19 -8.57
C THR A 105 4.18 2.85 -7.85
N THR A 106 4.14 1.75 -8.60
CA THR A 106 4.07 0.38 -8.05
C THR A 106 5.35 0.03 -7.28
N GLU A 107 6.52 0.35 -7.81
CA GLU A 107 7.80 0.20 -7.11
C GLU A 107 7.84 1.01 -5.80
N ALA A 108 7.30 2.24 -5.80
CA ALA A 108 7.20 3.04 -4.60
C ALA A 108 6.28 2.41 -3.56
N LEU A 109 5.10 1.90 -3.97
CA LEU A 109 4.19 1.17 -3.09
C LEU A 109 4.85 -0.08 -2.49
N ARG A 110 5.60 -0.86 -3.29
CA ARG A 110 6.41 -1.99 -2.81
C ARG A 110 7.43 -1.55 -1.77
N ALA A 111 8.16 -0.46 -2.01
CA ALA A 111 9.09 0.09 -1.03
C ALA A 111 8.39 0.53 0.27
N GLY A 112 7.16 1.02 0.17
CA GLY A 112 6.30 1.35 1.30
C GLY A 112 5.93 0.13 2.13
N THR A 113 5.40 -0.93 1.51
CA THR A 113 5.02 -2.17 2.23
C THR A 113 6.22 -2.86 2.86
N GLN A 114 7.38 -2.89 2.19
CA GLN A 114 8.64 -3.38 2.77
C GLN A 114 9.07 -2.56 3.99
N THR A 115 8.89 -1.24 3.96
CA THR A 115 9.21 -0.38 5.11
C THR A 115 8.25 -0.63 6.26
N ILE A 116 6.97 -0.90 6.00
CA ILE A 116 6.01 -1.32 7.04
C ILE A 116 6.47 -2.61 7.69
N MET A 117 6.72 -3.66 6.91
CA MET A 117 7.17 -4.96 7.44
C MET A 117 8.42 -4.82 8.32
N ALA A 118 9.41 -4.05 7.84
CA ALA A 118 10.67 -3.85 8.55
C ALA A 118 10.57 -2.99 9.82
N ARG A 119 9.55 -2.12 9.95
CA ARG A 119 9.43 -1.18 11.08
C ARG A 119 8.33 -1.54 12.06
N ALA A 120 7.28 -2.20 11.59
CA ALA A 120 6.16 -2.68 12.39
C ALA A 120 6.31 -4.16 12.79
N GLU A 121 7.37 -4.83 12.29
CA GLU A 121 7.69 -6.24 12.60
C GLU A 121 6.52 -7.19 12.32
N CYS A 122 5.78 -6.91 11.24
CA CYS A 122 4.63 -7.72 10.81
C CYS A 122 4.81 -8.31 9.42
N ALA A 123 4.14 -9.44 9.20
CA ALA A 123 4.18 -10.24 7.99
C ALA A 123 2.76 -10.49 7.42
N PRO A 124 2.65 -10.85 6.13
CA PRO A 124 1.37 -11.33 5.58
C PRO A 124 0.83 -12.54 6.35
N GLY A 125 -0.48 -12.58 6.54
CA GLY A 125 -1.20 -13.61 7.30
C GLY A 125 -1.35 -13.31 8.79
N GLU A 126 -0.77 -12.22 9.29
CA GLU A 126 -0.77 -11.87 10.72
C GLU A 126 -1.95 -10.99 11.16
N LYS A 127 -2.96 -10.83 10.29
CA LYS A 127 -4.19 -10.05 10.53
C LYS A 127 -3.87 -8.56 10.75
N THR A 128 -3.31 -7.93 9.73
CA THR A 128 -2.90 -6.51 9.78
C THR A 128 -3.23 -5.78 8.48
N LEU A 129 -2.93 -4.48 8.45
CA LEU A 129 -2.95 -3.64 7.25
C LEU A 129 -2.27 -4.30 6.02
N LEU A 130 -1.20 -5.07 6.23
CA LEU A 130 -0.45 -5.70 5.14
C LEU A 130 -1.29 -6.73 4.37
N ASP A 131 -2.27 -7.35 5.00
CA ASP A 131 -3.14 -8.35 4.36
C ASP A 131 -4.01 -7.73 3.27
N ALA A 132 -4.26 -6.41 3.33
CA ALA A 132 -4.88 -5.67 2.23
C ALA A 132 -3.85 -5.07 1.26
N LEU A 133 -2.75 -4.51 1.76
CA LEU A 133 -1.79 -3.79 0.92
C LEU A 133 -0.98 -4.72 0.01
N LEU A 134 -0.50 -5.86 0.50
CA LEU A 134 0.38 -6.74 -0.27
C LEU A 134 -0.32 -7.35 -1.49
N PRO A 135 -1.54 -7.91 -1.39
CA PRO A 135 -2.25 -8.41 -2.57
C PRO A 135 -2.54 -7.32 -3.60
N ALA A 136 -2.82 -6.09 -3.14
CA ALA A 136 -3.09 -4.96 -4.02
C ALA A 136 -1.84 -4.54 -4.79
N VAL A 137 -0.69 -4.46 -4.11
CA VAL A 137 0.61 -4.16 -4.72
C VAL A 137 1.02 -5.26 -5.69
N GLN A 138 0.84 -6.54 -5.33
CA GLN A 138 1.08 -7.66 -6.24
C GLN A 138 0.23 -7.57 -7.53
N ALA A 139 -1.05 -7.24 -7.41
CA ALA A 139 -1.93 -7.09 -8.57
C ALA A 139 -1.50 -5.93 -9.49
N LEU A 140 -0.87 -4.88 -8.95
CA LEU A 140 -0.27 -3.80 -9.75
C LEU A 140 1.01 -4.26 -10.45
N GLU A 141 1.86 -5.03 -9.77
CA GLU A 141 3.10 -5.58 -10.32
C GLU A 141 2.82 -6.49 -11.51
N GLU A 142 1.85 -7.39 -11.37
CA GLU A 142 1.35 -8.23 -12.46
C GLU A 142 0.80 -7.38 -13.62
N ALA A 143 0.10 -6.28 -13.32
CA ALA A 143 -0.48 -5.40 -14.33
C ALA A 143 0.56 -4.61 -15.14
N VAL A 144 1.69 -4.24 -14.53
CA VAL A 144 2.78 -3.50 -15.21
C VAL A 144 3.82 -4.43 -15.86
N GLY A 145 3.62 -5.76 -15.80
CA GLY A 145 4.57 -6.74 -16.33
C GLY A 145 5.84 -6.89 -15.47
N ALA A 146 5.84 -6.36 -14.25
CA ALA A 146 6.95 -6.50 -13.32
C ALA A 146 6.82 -7.81 -12.54
N VAL A 147 7.28 -8.92 -13.14
CA VAL A 147 7.63 -10.11 -12.36
C VAL A 147 9.07 -10.50 -12.66
N ALA A 148 9.96 -10.12 -11.73
CA ALA A 148 10.95 -11.06 -11.23
C ALA A 148 10.99 -10.91 -9.69
N PRO A 149 10.89 -11.98 -8.91
CA PRO A 149 11.34 -11.93 -7.51
C PRO A 149 12.83 -11.58 -7.48
N PRO A 150 13.36 -11.02 -6.37
CA PRO A 150 14.79 -10.76 -6.27
C PRO A 150 15.55 -12.06 -6.56
N ARG A 151 16.40 -12.06 -7.59
CA ARG A 151 17.43 -13.08 -7.70
C ARG A 151 18.21 -13.03 -6.40
N ALA A 152 18.28 -14.16 -5.69
CA ALA A 152 19.34 -14.35 -4.70
C ALA A 152 20.64 -13.97 -5.41
N ALA A 153 21.41 -13.07 -4.81
CA ALA A 153 22.68 -12.62 -5.35
C ALA A 153 23.48 -13.86 -5.78
N GLU A 154 23.89 -13.91 -7.04
CA GLU A 154 24.85 -14.89 -7.49
C GLU A 154 26.13 -14.65 -6.67
N ASP A 155 26.44 -15.61 -5.80
CA ASP A 155 27.68 -15.66 -5.04
C ASP A 155 28.85 -15.72 -6.02
N THR A 156 29.52 -14.58 -6.22
CA THR A 156 30.92 -14.60 -6.68
C THR A 156 31.79 -14.94 -5.47
N GLU A 157 32.22 -16.19 -5.41
CA GLU A 157 33.26 -16.67 -4.50
C GLU A 157 34.52 -15.81 -4.60
N ASP A 158 35.05 -15.33 -3.46
CA ASP A 158 36.47 -15.55 -3.14
C ASP A 158 36.81 -15.43 -1.64
N THR A 159 37.41 -16.52 -1.15
CA THR A 159 38.41 -16.71 -0.08
C THR A 159 38.23 -16.23 1.39
N GLN A 160 38.07 -17.26 2.25
CA GLN A 160 38.84 -17.54 3.48
C GLN A 160 38.81 -16.54 4.68
N ARG A 161 38.03 -16.89 5.72
CA ARG A 161 38.56 -17.26 7.06
C ARG A 161 37.46 -17.69 8.03
N ALA A 162 37.82 -18.66 8.88
CA ALA A 162 36.97 -19.41 9.78
C ALA A 162 36.37 -18.61 10.95
N GLY A 163 35.13 -18.97 11.31
CA GLY A 163 34.43 -18.59 12.54
C GLY A 163 32.94 -18.93 12.44
N GLU A 164 32.56 -20.03 13.09
CA GLU A 164 31.22 -20.60 13.41
C GLU A 164 29.94 -20.04 12.73
N PRO A 165 29.06 -20.90 12.17
CA PRO A 165 27.85 -20.44 11.50
C PRO A 165 26.74 -20.07 12.50
N LEU A 166 26.32 -18.81 12.47
CA LEU A 166 24.98 -18.42 12.90
C LEU A 166 23.99 -18.98 11.86
N LEU A 167 23.09 -19.85 12.32
CA LEU A 167 21.98 -20.40 11.54
C LEU A 167 21.17 -19.24 10.93
N ARG A 168 21.30 -19.02 9.62
CA ARG A 168 20.30 -18.28 8.86
C ARG A 168 19.13 -19.22 8.66
N GLU A 169 18.04 -18.97 9.36
CA GLU A 169 16.76 -19.58 9.01
C GLU A 169 16.30 -18.99 7.67
N GLU A 170 16.38 -19.81 6.64
CA GLU A 170 15.81 -19.59 5.31
C GLU A 170 14.31 -19.24 5.45
N HIS A 171 13.89 -18.11 4.87
CA HIS A 171 12.50 -17.66 4.95
C HIS A 171 11.58 -18.57 4.09
N PRO A 172 10.55 -19.21 4.66
CA PRO A 172 9.83 -20.35 4.05
C PRO A 172 8.79 -20.00 2.96
N TRP A 173 8.89 -18.85 2.29
CA TRP A 173 7.86 -18.42 1.31
C TRP A 173 8.25 -18.55 -0.17
N ALA A 174 9.33 -19.25 -0.51
CA ALA A 174 9.67 -19.54 -1.91
C ALA A 174 8.65 -20.55 -2.52
N LEU A 175 7.80 -20.06 -3.42
CA LEU A 175 6.64 -20.77 -3.99
C LEU A 175 6.97 -21.76 -5.11
N ALA A 176 6.03 -22.69 -5.31
CA ALA A 176 5.99 -23.79 -6.27
C ALA A 176 6.13 -23.39 -7.76
N GLU A 177 6.57 -24.37 -8.55
CA GLU A 177 7.04 -24.31 -9.95
C GLU A 177 6.02 -23.78 -10.97
N THR A 178 6.50 -23.04 -11.97
CA THR A 178 5.73 -22.45 -13.08
C THR A 178 6.01 -23.12 -14.43
N VAL A 179 5.01 -23.05 -15.33
CA VAL A 179 5.07 -23.51 -16.73
C VAL A 179 5.40 -22.31 -17.63
N PRO A 180 6.27 -22.44 -18.66
CA PRO A 180 6.74 -21.29 -19.45
C PRO A 180 5.77 -20.86 -20.56
N VAL A 181 5.70 -19.55 -20.82
CA VAL A 181 5.10 -18.94 -22.03
C VAL A 181 6.10 -17.92 -22.60
N GLU A 182 6.37 -18.02 -23.91
CA GLU A 182 7.31 -17.15 -24.64
C GLU A 182 6.71 -15.79 -24.98
N VAL A 183 7.54 -14.73 -24.90
CA VAL A 183 7.15 -13.33 -25.14
C VAL A 183 7.99 -12.75 -26.29
N GLY A 184 7.34 -12.14 -27.28
CA GLY A 184 7.99 -11.40 -28.37
C GLY A 184 8.11 -9.90 -28.06
N GLU A 185 9.26 -9.30 -28.41
CA GLU A 185 9.63 -7.92 -28.13
C GLU A 185 8.88 -6.88 -29.00
N GLY A 186 8.48 -5.75 -28.40
CA GLY A 186 7.85 -4.62 -29.09
C GLY A 186 8.18 -3.26 -28.48
N GLN A 187 8.66 -2.33 -29.31
CA GLN A 187 9.17 -0.97 -29.04
C GLN A 187 8.11 0.04 -28.51
N PRO A 188 8.51 1.17 -27.88
CA PRO A 188 7.61 2.02 -27.11
C PRO A 188 6.83 3.02 -28.00
N ARG A 189 5.53 3.16 -27.74
CA ARG A 189 4.62 4.11 -28.42
C ARG A 189 4.15 5.22 -27.47
N THR A 190 4.02 6.43 -28.03
CA THR A 190 3.47 7.64 -27.41
C THR A 190 2.09 7.41 -26.78
N ALA A 191 1.78 8.09 -25.66
CA ALA A 191 0.61 7.89 -24.81
C ALA A 191 -0.73 7.83 -25.59
N ASP A 192 -1.27 6.61 -25.73
CA ASP A 192 -2.49 6.25 -26.47
C ASP A 192 -3.70 6.19 -25.52
N PRO A 193 -4.92 6.63 -25.90
CA PRO A 193 -6.17 6.43 -25.14
C PRO A 193 -6.42 5.00 -24.63
N MET A 194 -5.86 3.98 -25.30
CA MET A 194 -5.86 2.59 -24.83
C MET A 194 -5.13 2.40 -23.48
N THR A 195 -4.17 3.27 -23.16
CA THR A 195 -3.38 3.28 -21.92
C THR A 195 -4.19 3.75 -20.71
N ALA A 196 -5.13 4.68 -20.92
CA ALA A 196 -5.97 5.21 -19.84
C ALA A 196 -6.89 4.12 -19.28
N ASP A 197 -7.42 3.27 -20.15
CA ASP A 197 -8.25 2.11 -19.78
C ASP A 197 -7.42 1.06 -19.02
N LEU A 198 -6.18 0.81 -19.44
CA LEU A 198 -5.27 -0.13 -18.76
C LEU A 198 -4.90 0.29 -17.34
N VAL A 199 -4.61 1.57 -17.10
CA VAL A 199 -4.33 2.07 -15.74
C VAL A 199 -5.55 1.95 -14.83
N THR A 200 -6.75 2.28 -15.34
CA THR A 200 -7.99 2.13 -14.59
C THR A 200 -8.27 0.65 -14.29
N ALA A 201 -8.07 -0.24 -15.25
CA ALA A 201 -8.20 -1.69 -15.06
C ALA A 201 -7.21 -2.24 -14.03
N ALA A 202 -5.95 -1.80 -14.06
CA ALA A 202 -4.93 -2.18 -13.10
C ALA A 202 -5.28 -1.75 -11.67
N LEU A 203 -5.67 -0.49 -11.47
CA LEU A 203 -6.15 0.02 -10.18
C LEU A 203 -7.42 -0.72 -9.72
N GLY A 204 -8.30 -1.09 -10.66
CA GLY A 204 -9.47 -1.91 -10.38
C GLY A 204 -9.12 -3.32 -9.89
N ARG A 205 -8.08 -3.96 -10.45
CA ARG A 205 -7.55 -5.24 -9.94
C ARG A 205 -6.95 -5.07 -8.54
N ALA A 206 -6.16 -4.03 -8.33
CA ALA A 206 -5.54 -3.73 -7.03
C ALA A 206 -6.58 -3.52 -5.93
N ALA A 207 -7.64 -2.74 -6.19
CA ALA A 207 -8.71 -2.51 -5.23
C ALA A 207 -9.48 -3.80 -4.88
N ARG A 208 -9.74 -4.66 -5.87
CA ARG A 208 -10.36 -5.98 -5.61
C ARG A 208 -9.44 -6.89 -4.79
N ALA A 209 -8.14 -6.89 -5.07
CA ALA A 209 -7.17 -7.66 -4.31
C ALA A 209 -7.06 -7.16 -2.86
N ALA A 210 -7.05 -5.84 -2.64
CA ALA A 210 -7.11 -5.23 -1.31
C ALA A 210 -8.37 -5.66 -0.54
N ALA A 211 -9.53 -5.65 -1.22
CA ALA A 211 -10.79 -6.07 -0.64
C ALA A 211 -10.81 -7.55 -0.28
N ALA A 212 -10.29 -8.42 -1.16
CA ALA A 212 -10.17 -9.84 -0.89
C ALA A 212 -9.24 -10.13 0.29
N GLY A 213 -8.08 -9.46 0.33
CA GLY A 213 -7.11 -9.56 1.42
C GLY A 213 -7.68 -9.10 2.76
N SER A 214 -8.35 -7.95 2.79
CA SER A 214 -9.07 -7.48 3.98
C SER A 214 -10.15 -8.46 4.44
N ALA A 215 -10.95 -8.98 3.50
CA ALA A 215 -11.99 -9.96 3.83
C ALA A 215 -11.42 -11.26 4.41
N ALA A 216 -10.26 -11.71 3.94
CA ALA A 216 -9.57 -12.91 4.41
C ALA A 216 -9.13 -12.81 5.88
N THR A 217 -8.88 -11.59 6.39
CA THR A 217 -8.53 -11.36 7.79
C THR A 217 -9.57 -11.87 8.78
N ARG A 218 -10.83 -12.06 8.34
CA ARG A 218 -11.89 -12.64 9.16
C ARG A 218 -11.53 -14.02 9.72
N GLN A 219 -10.75 -14.80 8.99
CA GLN A 219 -10.36 -16.16 9.41
C GLN A 219 -8.96 -16.24 9.99
N MET A 220 -8.27 -15.10 10.13
CA MET A 220 -6.91 -15.04 10.67
C MET A 220 -6.94 -14.87 12.19
N ARG A 221 -5.88 -15.35 12.84
CA ARG A 221 -5.61 -15.10 14.25
C ARG A 221 -4.70 -13.87 14.35
N ALA A 222 -5.09 -12.88 15.16
CA ALA A 222 -4.26 -11.71 15.40
C ALA A 222 -2.95 -12.07 16.10
N VAL A 223 -1.83 -11.62 15.51
CA VAL A 223 -0.48 -11.69 16.13
C VAL A 223 -0.08 -10.34 16.72
N HIS A 224 -0.56 -9.25 16.13
CA HIS A 224 -0.18 -7.87 16.47
C HIS A 224 -1.33 -7.04 17.03
N GLY A 225 -0.95 -5.91 17.64
CA GLY A 225 -1.87 -4.88 18.09
C GLY A 225 -2.81 -5.33 19.22
N ARG A 226 -3.87 -4.55 19.45
CA ARG A 226 -4.82 -4.81 20.54
C ARG A 226 -5.61 -6.10 20.32
N ALA A 227 -5.86 -6.45 19.05
CA ALA A 227 -6.54 -7.70 18.69
C ALA A 227 -5.77 -8.95 19.16
N ALA A 228 -4.44 -8.90 19.25
CA ALA A 228 -3.62 -10.00 19.75
C ALA A 228 -3.90 -10.36 21.22
N TYR A 229 -4.33 -9.40 22.06
CA TYR A 229 -4.73 -9.67 23.46
C TYR A 229 -5.93 -10.61 23.56
N SER A 230 -6.69 -10.75 22.47
CA SER A 230 -7.85 -11.62 22.36
C SER A 230 -7.76 -12.51 21.11
N ALA A 231 -6.56 -13.04 20.81
CA ALA A 231 -6.26 -13.73 19.55
C ALA A 231 -7.30 -14.81 19.15
N ASP A 232 -7.79 -15.64 20.07
CA ASP A 232 -8.80 -16.66 19.75
C ASP A 232 -10.18 -16.05 19.44
N ARG A 233 -10.52 -14.90 20.04
CA ARG A 233 -11.76 -14.14 19.74
C ARG A 233 -11.64 -13.27 18.50
N SER A 234 -10.43 -13.11 17.94
CA SER A 234 -10.21 -12.31 16.74
C SER A 234 -10.70 -13.02 15.47
N VAL A 235 -10.82 -14.35 15.51
CA VAL A 235 -11.42 -15.16 14.45
C VAL A 235 -12.92 -14.88 14.36
N GLY A 236 -13.40 -14.60 13.15
CA GLY A 236 -14.79 -14.23 12.87
C GLY A 236 -15.02 -12.72 12.68
N ALA A 237 -14.06 -11.87 13.04
CA ALA A 237 -14.12 -10.42 12.88
C ALA A 237 -13.11 -9.92 11.83
N LEU A 238 -13.43 -8.87 11.07
CA LEU A 238 -12.47 -8.23 10.17
C LEU A 238 -11.37 -7.51 10.96
N ASP A 239 -10.18 -7.38 10.38
CA ASP A 239 -9.15 -6.48 10.91
C ASP A 239 -9.42 -5.02 10.51
N GLY A 240 -9.32 -4.11 11.47
CA GLY A 240 -9.50 -2.68 11.23
C GLY A 240 -8.42 -2.08 10.33
N GLY A 241 -7.16 -2.48 10.52
CA GLY A 241 -6.05 -2.02 9.70
C GLY A 241 -6.19 -2.46 8.24
N ALA A 242 -6.57 -3.71 8.01
CA ALA A 242 -6.81 -4.24 6.67
C ALA A 242 -8.00 -3.55 5.99
N GLU A 243 -9.06 -3.23 6.73
CA GLU A 243 -10.18 -2.45 6.19
C GLU A 243 -9.76 -1.04 5.77
N VAL A 244 -8.90 -0.38 6.55
CA VAL A 244 -8.29 0.90 6.14
C VAL A 244 -7.46 0.72 4.87
N GLY A 245 -6.68 -0.35 4.75
CA GLY A 245 -5.93 -0.68 3.53
C GLY A 245 -6.83 -0.86 2.30
N ARG A 246 -7.97 -1.55 2.46
CA ARG A 246 -9.00 -1.68 1.41
C ARG A 246 -9.57 -0.31 1.01
N LEU A 247 -9.93 0.53 1.98
CA LEU A 247 -10.49 1.86 1.75
C LEU A 247 -9.51 2.81 1.06
N ILE A 248 -8.21 2.70 1.35
CA ILE A 248 -7.16 3.45 0.62
C ILE A 248 -7.22 3.13 -0.88
N PHE A 249 -7.24 1.85 -1.27
CA PHE A 249 -7.32 1.47 -2.68
C PHE A 249 -8.66 1.80 -3.32
N GLU A 250 -9.75 1.76 -2.56
CA GLU A 250 -11.06 2.26 -3.00
C GLU A 250 -11.00 3.75 -3.34
N GLY A 251 -10.39 4.58 -2.47
CA GLY A 251 -10.19 6.01 -2.70
C GLY A 251 -9.32 6.31 -3.92
N ILE A 252 -8.26 5.54 -4.15
CA ILE A 252 -7.40 5.66 -5.34
C ILE A 252 -8.21 5.36 -6.62
N LEU A 253 -9.01 4.29 -6.62
CA LEU A 253 -9.84 3.92 -7.76
C LEU A 253 -10.96 4.94 -8.01
N ALA A 254 -11.61 5.45 -6.96
CA ALA A 254 -12.63 6.48 -7.05
C ALA A 254 -12.09 7.76 -7.70
N TRP A 255 -10.89 8.19 -7.32
CA TRP A 255 -10.21 9.31 -7.98
C TRP A 255 -9.99 9.04 -9.48
N ARG A 256 -9.43 7.87 -9.81
CA ARG A 256 -9.09 7.53 -11.20
C ARG A 256 -10.31 7.48 -12.10
N THR A 257 -11.41 6.89 -11.61
CA THR A 257 -12.66 6.75 -12.35
C THR A 257 -13.32 8.12 -12.56
N ALA A 258 -13.39 8.95 -11.52
CA ALA A 258 -13.91 10.31 -11.62
C ALA A 258 -13.11 11.16 -12.62
N ARG A 259 -11.79 11.00 -12.68
CA ARG A 259 -10.93 11.72 -13.62
C ARG A 259 -11.09 11.24 -15.07
N SER A 260 -11.31 9.93 -15.27
CA SER A 260 -11.54 9.36 -16.62
C SER A 260 -12.88 9.80 -17.21
N GLY A 261 -13.90 10.02 -16.37
CA GLY A 261 -15.19 10.54 -16.81
C GLY A 261 -15.15 11.99 -17.29
N ARG A 262 -14.24 12.82 -16.76
CA ARG A 262 -14.08 14.23 -17.17
C ARG A 262 -13.43 14.37 -18.56
N THR A 263 -12.52 13.47 -18.91
CA THR A 263 -11.84 13.47 -20.23
C THR A 263 -12.72 12.99 -21.39
N GLY A 264 -13.91 12.45 -21.13
CA GLY A 264 -14.85 12.00 -22.16
C GLY A 264 -15.94 13.01 -22.54
N GLN A 265 -15.88 14.24 -22.01
CA GLN A 265 -16.87 15.30 -22.24
C GLN A 265 -16.29 16.56 -22.93
N GLU A 266 -15.04 16.53 -23.38
CA GLU A 266 -14.39 17.56 -24.22
C GLU A 266 -14.24 17.05 -25.65
#